data_AF-A0A0R2JUQ6-F1
#
_entry.id   AF-A0A0R2JUQ6-F1
#
_cell.length_a   1.000
_cell.length_b   1.000
_cell.length_c   1.000
_cell.angle_alpha   90.00
_cell.angle_beta   90.00
_cell.angle_gamma   90.00
#
_symmetry.space_group_name_H-M   'P 1'
#
loop_
_entity.id
_entity.type
_entity.pdbx_description
1 polymer ?
#
loop_
_entity_poly.entity_id
_entity_poly.type
_entity_poly.pdbx_seq_one_letter_code
_entity_poly.pdbx_strand_id
1 'polypeptide(L)' 'MIFKVLYQEKPQENPKRESTKSLYLDTETEAKVRDLIDENTDYTIEYIQPLEGKHLEFEENEPDFKITEFNK' A
#
# COMPACT_ATOMS: atom_id res chain seq x y z
N MET A 1 5.96 9.96 -5.46
CA MET A 1 6.80 8.77 -5.26
C MET A 1 5.86 7.62 -5.01
N ILE A 2 6.08 6.48 -5.66
CA ILE A 2 5.16 5.36 -5.53
C ILE A 2 5.61 4.50 -4.37
N PHE A 3 4.66 4.19 -3.49
CA PHE A 3 4.86 3.31 -2.36
C PHE A 3 4.03 2.05 -2.55
N LYS A 4 4.65 0.89 -2.31
CA LYS A 4 3.95 -0.37 -2.11
C LYS A 4 3.68 -0.54 -0.63
N VAL A 5 2.41 -0.61 -0.26
CA VAL A 5 2.00 -0.76 1.13
C VAL A 5 1.48 -2.18 1.33
N LEU A 6 2.10 -2.91 2.26
CA LEU A 6 1.62 -4.19 2.74
C LEU A 6 0.70 -3.97 3.93
N TYR A 7 -0.49 -4.55 3.89
CA TYR A 7 -1.52 -4.32 4.91
C TYR A 7 -2.41 -5.54 5.15
N GLN A 8 -3.11 -5.51 6.28
CA GLN A 8 -4.17 -6.46 6.63
C GLN A 8 -5.50 -5.71 6.70
N GLU A 9 -6.56 -6.28 6.11
CA GLU A 9 -7.88 -5.63 6.06
C GLU A 9 -8.62 -5.61 7.40
N LYS A 10 -8.37 -6.60 8.25
CA LYS A 10 -9.15 -6.84 9.46
C LYS A 10 -8.28 -6.64 10.70
N PRO A 11 -8.34 -5.49 11.37
CA PRO A 11 -7.52 -5.21 12.55
C PRO A 11 -7.90 -6.08 13.76
N GLN A 12 -9.11 -6.65 13.76
CA GLN A 12 -9.63 -7.49 14.84
C GLN A 12 -9.23 -8.98 14.73
N GLU A 13 -8.68 -9.40 13.60
CA GLU A 13 -8.23 -10.77 13.40
C GLU A 13 -6.73 -10.88 13.68
N ASN A 14 -6.29 -12.05 14.17
CA ASN A 14 -4.86 -12.31 14.33
C ASN A 14 -4.17 -12.23 12.95
N PRO A 15 -3.04 -11.52 12.83
CA PRO A 15 -2.35 -11.36 11.56
C PRO A 15 -1.89 -12.72 11.02
N LYS A 16 -2.30 -13.04 9.78
CA LYS A 16 -1.88 -14.23 9.05
C LYS A 16 -1.08 -13.82 7.83
N ARG A 17 0.00 -14.53 7.54
CA ARG A 17 0.89 -14.21 6.42
C ARG A 17 0.17 -14.31 5.08
N GLU A 18 -0.78 -15.23 4.97
CA GLU A 18 -1.55 -15.50 3.76
C GLU A 18 -2.61 -14.44 3.47
N SER A 19 -2.97 -13.60 4.46
CA SER A 19 -3.95 -12.52 4.29
C SER A 19 -3.34 -11.15 4.04
N THR A 20 -2.01 -11.03 4.05
CA THR A 20 -1.33 -9.77 3.71
C THR A 20 -1.66 -9.40 2.26
N LYS A 21 -2.23 -8.20 2.09
CA LYS A 21 -2.51 -7.61 0.77
C LYS A 21 -1.54 -6.47 0.49
N SER A 22 -1.48 -6.07 -0.77
CA SER A 22 -0.67 -4.94 -1.21
C SER A 22 -1.50 -3.93 -1.99
N LEU A 23 -1.25 -2.65 -1.74
CA LEU A 23 -1.77 -1.55 -2.54
C LEU A 23 -0.64 -0.60 -2.93
N TYR A 24 -0.85 0.16 -4.00
CA TYR A 24 0.10 1.15 -4.49
C TYR A 24 -0.45 2.56 -4.29
N LEU A 25 0.34 3.45 -3.72
CA LEU A 25 -0.02 4.84 -3.50
C LEU A 25 1.05 5.76 -4.06
N ASP A 26 0.63 6.77 -4.83
CA ASP A 26 1.53 7.84 -5.26
C ASP A 26 1.43 9.02 -4.29
N THR A 27 2.47 9.22 -3.48
CA THR A 27 2.53 10.29 -2.49
C THR A 27 3.94 10.85 -2.36
N GLU A 28 4.12 11.91 -1.57
CA GLU A 28 5.43 12.55 -1.38
C GLU A 28 6.27 11.91 -0.26
N THR A 29 5.64 11.30 0.75
CA THR A 29 6.33 10.83 1.97
C THR A 29 5.62 9.64 2.61
N GLU A 30 6.36 8.78 3.31
CA GLU A 30 5.80 7.65 4.07
C GLU A 30 4.79 8.10 5.15
N ALA A 31 4.96 9.28 5.73
CA ALA A 31 4.02 9.83 6.71
C ALA A 31 2.63 10.05 6.07
N LYS A 32 2.59 10.71 4.90
CA LYS A 32 1.35 10.91 4.15
C LYS A 32 0.68 9.60 3.73
N VAL A 33 1.46 8.55 3.46
CA VAL A 33 0.90 7.21 3.17
C VAL A 33 0.10 6.68 4.36
N ARG A 34 0.65 6.81 5.58
CA ARG A 34 -0.06 6.37 6.79
C ARG A 34 -1.32 7.20 7.02
N ASP A 35 -1.20 8.52 6.95
CA ASP A 35 -2.34 9.43 7.14
C ASP A 35 -3.48 9.12 6.17
N LEU A 36 -3.17 8.90 4.88
CA LEU A 36 -4.19 8.56 3.88
C LEU A 36 -4.88 7.22 4.14
N ILE A 37 -4.13 6.20 4.58
CA ILE A 37 -4.71 4.89 4.87
C ILE A 37 -5.58 4.96 6.12
N ASP A 38 -5.10 5.62 7.18
CA ASP A 38 -5.82 5.78 8.44
C ASP A 38 -7.09 6.63 8.27
N GLU A 39 -7.08 7.63 7.40
CA GLU A 39 -8.25 8.47 7.13
C GLU A 39 -9.33 7.78 6.29
N ASN A 40 -8.97 6.82 5.44
CA ASN A 40 -9.88 6.25 4.44
C ASN A 40 -10.24 4.78 4.69
N THR A 41 -9.49 4.08 5.54
CA THR A 41 -9.64 2.63 5.75
C THR A 41 -9.32 2.22 7.18
N ASP A 42 -9.84 1.08 7.62
CA ASP A 42 -9.47 0.46 8.90
C ASP A 42 -8.27 -0.52 8.76
N TYR A 43 -7.42 -0.32 7.75
CA TYR A 43 -6.35 -1.27 7.41
C TYR A 43 -5.17 -1.19 8.37
N THR A 44 -4.68 -2.35 8.79
CA THR A 44 -3.44 -2.42 9.58
C THR A 44 -2.25 -2.46 8.65
N ILE A 45 -1.45 -1.39 8.63
CA ILE A 45 -0.22 -1.31 7.83
C ILE A 45 0.86 -2.21 8.46
N GLU A 46 1.42 -3.12 7.66
CA GLU A 46 2.55 -3.97 8.04
C GLU A 46 3.89 -3.35 7.61
N TYR A 47 3.96 -2.87 6.36
CA TYR A 47 5.19 -2.33 5.80
C TYR A 47 4.92 -1.35 4.67
N ILE A 48 5.72 -0.29 4.59
CA ILE A 48 5.66 0.71 3.52
C ILE A 48 7.00 0.65 2.81
N GLN A 49 6.98 0.35 1.51
CA GLN A 49 8.16 0.24 0.69
C GLN A 49 8.16 1.32 -0.40
N PRO A 50 9.17 2.22 -0.44
CA PRO A 50 9.34 3.10 -1.59
C PRO A 50 9.76 2.29 -2.83
N LEU A 51 9.11 2.54 -3.97
CA LEU A 51 9.43 1.93 -5.26
C LEU A 51 10.14 2.95 -6.16
N GLU A 52 11.32 2.56 -6.66
CA GLU A 52 12.15 3.41 -7.52
C GLU A 52 12.85 2.59 -8.62
N GLY A 53 13.13 3.25 -9.76
CA GLY A 53 13.91 2.71 -10.86
C GLY A 53 13.38 1.37 -11.37
N LYS A 54 14.26 0.37 -11.48
CA LYS A 54 13.94 -0.96 -12.02
C LYS A 54 12.88 -1.72 -11.23
N HIS A 55 12.73 -1.43 -9.93
CA HIS A 55 11.68 -2.06 -9.12
C HIS A 55 10.30 -1.56 -9.53
N LEU A 56 10.17 -0.25 -9.78
CA LEU A 56 8.92 0.33 -10.25
C LEU A 56 8.57 -0.19 -11.65
N GLU A 57 9.54 -0.20 -12.56
CA GLU A 57 9.35 -0.73 -13.93
C GLU A 57 8.87 -2.19 -13.90
N PHE A 58 9.41 -3.02 -13.01
CA PHE A 58 8.97 -4.40 -12.87
C PHE A 58 7.51 -4.49 -12.39
N GLU A 59 7.14 -3.72 -11.36
CA GLU A 59 5.77 -3.72 -10.82
C GLU A 59 4.77 -3.15 -11.85
N GLU A 60 5.11 -2.09 -12.59
CA GLU A 60 4.26 -1.52 -13.63
C GLU A 60 3.96 -2.48 -14.79
N ASN A 61 4.82 -3.48 -15.01
CA ASN A 61 4.59 -4.52 -16.01
C ASN A 61 3.66 -5.64 -15.52
N GLU A 62 3.35 -5.70 -14.23
CA GLU A 62 2.39 -6.67 -13.69
C GLU A 62 0.94 -6.22 -13.98
N PRO A 63 0.05 -7.11 -14.43
CA PRO A 63 -1.31 -6.77 -14.83
C PRO A 63 -2.19 -6.26 -13.67
N ASP A 64 -1.81 -6.59 -12.44
CA ASP A 64 -2.53 -6.19 -11.22
C ASP A 64 -2.02 -4.87 -10.63
N PHE A 65 -1.02 -4.24 -11.25
CA PHE A 65 -0.52 -2.95 -10.81
C PHE A 65 -1.56 -1.86 -11.04
N LYS A 66 -2.08 -1.32 -9.94
CA LYS A 66 -3.04 -0.22 -9.94
C LYS A 66 -2.76 0.73 -8.79
N ILE A 67 -2.61 2.01 -9.12
CA ILE A 67 -2.54 3.07 -8.14
C ILE A 67 -3.92 3.20 -7.49
N THR A 68 -3.95 3.16 -6.17
CA THR A 68 -5.17 3.31 -5.38
C THR A 68 -5.39 4.79 -5.14
N GLU A 69 -6.56 5.29 -5.53
CA GLU A 69 -6.99 6.66 -5.25
C GLU A 69 -8.11 6.64 -4.21
N PHE A 70 -7.90 7.30 -3.08
CA PHE A 70 -8.95 7.53 -2.10
C PHE A 70 -9.72 8.80 -2.50
N ASN A 71 -10.79 8.63 -3.27
CA ASN A 71 -11.70 9.73 -3.57
C ASN A 71 -12.51 10.10 -2.33
N LYS A 72 -12.52 11.39 -1.97
CA LYS A 72 -13.41 11.96 -0.96
C LYS A 72 -14.87 12.02 -1.44
#